data_AF-A0A528B668-F1
#
_entry.id   AF-A0A528B668-F1
#
_cell.length_a   1.000
_cell.length_b   1.000
_cell.length_c   1.000
_cell.angle_alpha   90.00
_cell.angle_beta   90.00
_cell.angle_gamma   90.00
#
_symmetry.space_group_name_H-M   'P 1'
#
loop_
_entity.id
_entity.type
_entity.pdbx_description
1 polymer ?
#
loop_
_entity_poly.entity_id
_entity_poly.type
_entity_poly.pdbx_seq_one_letter_code
_entity_poly.pdbx_strand_id
1 'polypeptide(L)'
;MKRYRGAFGVPLKGMSDEEIAAHLPSYALDGSQAFPKWKIDFIRQNRAFYRKYKAVIDPWLPSIRAFAPSFQKLEWNWKGGPRDLWKTIIQFRASGIRAKRASAAPSLVALTTSQVPVIPWEKRYMTMRECARLQSMGDLRELPSSQTAAHKALGNAVNVDVIAAVAKALIMDNVGDPKIAMRGEVANADEHLAA
;
A
#
# COMPACT_ATOMS: atom_id res chain seq x y z
N MET A 1 -7.50 -29.44 -14.49
CA MET A 1 -8.16 -28.12 -14.33
C MET A 1 -9.47 -27.95 -15.13
N LYS A 2 -9.68 -28.70 -16.21
CA LYS A 2 -10.81 -28.59 -17.17
C LYS A 2 -12.24 -28.75 -16.62
N ARG A 3 -12.40 -29.12 -15.34
CA ARG A 3 -13.71 -29.20 -14.64
C ARG A 3 -14.07 -27.92 -13.87
N TYR A 4 -13.17 -26.95 -13.80
CA TYR A 4 -13.34 -25.72 -13.02
C TYR A 4 -13.61 -24.51 -13.92
N ARG A 5 -13.92 -23.38 -13.28
CA ARG A 5 -14.05 -22.07 -13.91
C ARG A 5 -12.87 -21.18 -13.52
N GLY A 6 -12.34 -20.44 -14.49
CA GLY A 6 -11.28 -19.46 -14.33
C GLY A 6 -11.76 -18.13 -13.75
N ALA A 7 -10.98 -17.08 -13.99
CA ALA A 7 -11.32 -15.70 -13.65
C ALA A 7 -12.69 -15.33 -14.22
N PHE A 8 -13.48 -14.58 -13.44
CA PHE A 8 -14.83 -14.16 -13.79
C PHE A 8 -15.78 -15.30 -14.24
N GLY A 9 -15.52 -16.54 -13.82
CA GLY A 9 -16.42 -17.66 -14.08
C GLY A 9 -16.30 -18.29 -15.47
N VAL A 10 -15.27 -17.95 -16.27
CA VAL A 10 -15.06 -18.54 -17.60
C VAL A 10 -14.86 -20.06 -17.49
N PRO A 11 -15.65 -20.90 -18.17
CA PRO A 11 -15.44 -22.36 -18.17
C PRO A 11 -14.07 -22.73 -18.76
N LEU A 12 -13.32 -23.60 -18.09
CA LEU A 12 -12.01 -24.08 -18.56
C LEU A 12 -12.10 -25.40 -19.35
N LYS A 13 -13.31 -25.87 -19.62
CA LYS A 13 -13.54 -27.14 -20.30
C LYS A 13 -13.16 -27.01 -21.77
N GLY A 14 -12.32 -27.94 -22.26
CA GLY A 14 -11.91 -27.99 -23.67
C GLY A 14 -10.70 -27.12 -24.03
N MET A 15 -10.21 -26.28 -23.11
CA MET A 15 -9.05 -25.42 -23.32
C MET A 15 -7.72 -26.20 -23.27
N SER A 16 -6.71 -25.70 -23.99
CA SER A 16 -5.29 -26.08 -23.84
C SER A 16 -4.74 -25.62 -22.49
N ASP A 17 -3.55 -26.08 -22.11
CA ASP A 17 -2.96 -25.69 -20.83
C ASP A 17 -2.50 -24.21 -20.84
N GLU A 18 -2.04 -23.71 -21.99
CA GLU A 18 -1.73 -22.29 -22.20
C GLU A 18 -2.98 -21.41 -22.08
N GLU A 19 -4.09 -21.84 -22.70
CA GLU A 19 -5.38 -21.16 -22.61
C GLU A 19 -5.91 -21.16 -21.17
N ILE A 20 -5.76 -22.29 -20.45
CA ILE A 20 -6.14 -22.37 -19.04
C ILE A 20 -5.33 -21.36 -18.23
N ALA A 21 -4.01 -21.31 -18.41
CA ALA A 21 -3.15 -20.38 -17.69
C ALA A 21 -3.56 -18.92 -17.90
N ALA A 22 -3.91 -18.54 -19.13
CA ALA A 22 -4.39 -17.19 -19.46
C ALA A 22 -5.72 -16.83 -18.77
N HIS A 23 -6.55 -17.82 -18.47
CA HIS A 23 -7.84 -17.63 -17.80
C HIS A 23 -7.78 -17.79 -16.27
N LEU A 24 -6.65 -18.16 -15.70
CA LEU A 24 -6.51 -18.25 -14.25
C LEU A 24 -6.32 -16.86 -13.62
N PRO A 25 -6.83 -16.63 -12.39
CA PRO A 25 -6.49 -15.43 -11.64
C PRO A 25 -4.97 -15.35 -11.42
N SER A 26 -4.39 -14.16 -11.48
CA SER A 26 -2.94 -13.96 -11.36
C SER A 26 -2.32 -14.57 -10.10
N TYR A 27 -3.06 -14.59 -8.99
CA TYR A 27 -2.60 -15.20 -7.74
C TYR A 27 -2.55 -16.73 -7.76
N ALA A 28 -3.05 -17.39 -8.81
CA ALA A 28 -3.02 -18.84 -8.99
C ALA A 28 -1.90 -19.31 -9.93
N LEU A 29 -1.07 -18.37 -10.41
CA LEU A 29 0.01 -18.64 -11.35
C LEU A 29 1.41 -18.66 -10.69
N ASP A 30 1.54 -18.42 -9.38
CA ASP A 30 2.86 -18.20 -8.75
C ASP A 30 3.72 -19.47 -8.57
N GLY A 31 3.26 -20.63 -9.07
CA GLY A 31 3.99 -21.89 -9.00
C GLY A 31 3.94 -22.60 -7.63
N SER A 32 3.37 -21.98 -6.60
CA SER A 32 3.14 -22.64 -5.31
C SER A 32 2.19 -23.84 -5.45
N GLN A 33 2.56 -24.96 -4.81
CA GLN A 33 1.74 -26.18 -4.85
C GLN A 33 0.42 -26.03 -4.08
N ALA A 34 0.37 -25.17 -3.06
CA ALA A 34 -0.81 -24.95 -2.24
C ALA A 34 -0.86 -23.53 -1.69
N PHE A 35 -2.08 -23.03 -1.52
CA PHE A 35 -2.31 -21.75 -0.85
C PHE A 35 -2.24 -21.88 0.67
N PRO A 36 -1.71 -20.86 1.37
CA PRO A 36 -1.81 -20.80 2.82
C PRO A 36 -3.27 -20.69 3.27
N LYS A 37 -3.58 -21.17 4.47
CA LYS A 37 -4.94 -21.23 5.01
C LYS A 37 -5.70 -19.90 4.93
N TRP A 38 -5.05 -18.78 5.28
CA TRP A 38 -5.68 -17.46 5.22
C TRP A 38 -6.13 -17.10 3.80
N LYS A 39 -5.39 -17.50 2.76
CA LYS A 39 -5.71 -17.22 1.35
C LYS A 39 -6.88 -18.06 0.89
N ILE A 40 -6.90 -19.34 1.27
CA ILE A 40 -8.04 -20.24 1.04
C ILE A 40 -9.31 -19.66 1.67
N ASP A 41 -9.21 -19.24 2.94
CA ASP A 41 -10.31 -18.66 3.69
C ASP A 41 -10.80 -17.35 3.04
N PHE A 42 -9.88 -16.51 2.59
CA PHE A 42 -10.20 -15.28 1.86
C PHE A 42 -10.93 -15.53 0.54
N ILE A 43 -10.46 -16.46 -0.29
CA ILE A 43 -11.11 -16.84 -1.56
C ILE A 43 -12.50 -17.40 -1.30
N ARG A 44 -12.64 -18.26 -0.28
CA ARG A 44 -13.91 -18.87 0.11
C ARG A 44 -14.94 -17.81 0.55
N GLN A 45 -14.53 -16.86 1.38
CA GLN A 45 -15.39 -15.76 1.82
C GLN A 45 -15.83 -14.87 0.64
N ASN A 46 -14.92 -14.53 -0.27
CA ASN A 46 -15.27 -13.76 -1.47
C ASN A 46 -16.27 -14.49 -2.39
N ARG A 47 -16.10 -15.81 -2.57
CA ARG A 47 -17.07 -16.62 -3.34
C ARG A 47 -18.44 -16.68 -2.66
N ALA A 48 -18.49 -16.79 -1.33
CA ALA A 48 -19.74 -16.76 -0.58
C ALA A 48 -20.42 -15.39 -0.70
N PHE A 49 -19.66 -14.30 -0.58
CA PHE A 49 -20.15 -12.93 -0.78
C PHE A 49 -20.72 -12.75 -2.19
N TYR A 50 -19.99 -13.17 -3.22
CA TYR A 50 -20.47 -13.10 -4.60
C TYR A 50 -21.79 -13.87 -4.81
N ARG A 51 -21.90 -15.10 -4.29
CA ARG A 51 -23.15 -15.87 -4.40
C ARG A 51 -24.32 -15.18 -3.72
N LYS A 52 -24.09 -14.59 -2.53
CA LYS A 52 -25.11 -13.87 -1.76
C LYS A 52 -25.60 -12.62 -2.48
N TYR A 53 -24.72 -11.88 -3.15
CA TYR A 53 -25.04 -10.58 -3.76
C TYR A 53 -24.98 -10.61 -5.30
N LYS A 54 -25.12 -11.80 -5.90
CA LYS A 54 -24.95 -12.01 -7.35
C LYS A 54 -25.82 -11.08 -8.19
N ALA A 55 -27.08 -10.90 -7.81
CA ALA A 55 -28.04 -10.04 -8.50
C ALA A 55 -27.59 -8.56 -8.55
N VAL A 56 -26.84 -8.11 -7.54
CA VAL A 56 -26.29 -6.74 -7.49
C VAL A 56 -24.95 -6.66 -8.19
N ILE A 57 -24.12 -7.71 -8.14
CA ILE A 57 -22.75 -7.70 -8.69
C ILE A 57 -22.73 -7.89 -10.21
N ASP A 58 -23.53 -8.84 -10.72
CA ASP A 58 -23.47 -9.20 -12.13
C ASP A 58 -23.72 -8.04 -13.10
N PRO A 59 -24.67 -7.11 -12.86
CA PRO A 59 -24.90 -5.99 -13.77
C PRO A 59 -23.70 -5.06 -13.96
N TRP A 60 -22.89 -4.83 -12.91
CA TRP A 60 -21.74 -3.93 -13.01
C TRP A 60 -20.40 -4.64 -13.13
N LEU A 61 -20.32 -5.96 -12.92
CA LEU A 61 -19.08 -6.72 -13.08
C LEU A 61 -18.35 -6.48 -14.43
N PRO A 62 -19.05 -6.30 -15.58
CA PRO A 62 -18.38 -5.97 -16.84
C PRO A 62 -17.60 -4.65 -16.80
N SER A 63 -18.03 -3.65 -16.01
CA SER A 63 -17.41 -2.32 -15.97
C SER A 63 -16.01 -2.32 -15.34
N ILE A 64 -15.70 -3.32 -14.52
CA ILE A 64 -14.40 -3.45 -13.85
C ILE A 64 -13.48 -4.49 -14.46
N ARG A 65 -13.96 -5.29 -15.42
CA ARG A 65 -13.20 -6.43 -15.98
C ARG A 65 -11.93 -5.96 -16.70
N ALA A 66 -11.99 -4.81 -17.37
CA ALA A 66 -10.85 -4.22 -18.09
C ALA A 66 -9.82 -3.55 -17.16
N PHE A 67 -10.15 -3.34 -15.88
CA PHE A 67 -9.23 -2.72 -14.95
C PHE A 67 -8.07 -3.65 -14.60
N ALA A 68 -6.93 -3.07 -14.24
CA ALA A 68 -5.82 -3.84 -13.70
C ALA A 68 -6.26 -4.67 -12.47
N PRO A 69 -5.70 -5.87 -12.23
CA PRO A 69 -6.11 -6.74 -11.12
C PRO A 69 -6.06 -6.11 -9.73
N SER A 70 -5.25 -5.07 -9.53
CA SER A 70 -5.21 -4.28 -8.30
C SER A 70 -6.44 -3.41 -8.12
N PHE A 71 -6.97 -2.82 -9.20
CA PHE A 71 -8.15 -1.95 -9.16
C PHE A 71 -9.47 -2.74 -9.07
N GLN A 72 -9.41 -4.05 -9.28
CA GLN A 72 -10.53 -4.97 -9.03
C GLN A 72 -10.64 -5.40 -7.55
N LYS A 73 -9.71 -4.96 -6.69
CA LYS A 73 -9.66 -5.35 -5.27
C LYS A 73 -9.91 -4.13 -4.40
N LEU A 74 -11.01 -4.17 -3.65
CA LEU A 74 -11.31 -3.20 -2.60
C LEU A 74 -11.17 -3.85 -1.22
N GLU A 75 -10.39 -3.22 -0.35
CA GLU A 75 -10.21 -3.63 1.03
C GLU A 75 -10.81 -2.57 1.96
N TRP A 76 -11.78 -2.97 2.78
CA TRP A 76 -12.38 -2.08 3.75
C TRP A 76 -11.56 -2.08 5.05
N ASN A 77 -10.86 -0.98 5.32
CA ASN A 77 -9.94 -0.81 6.45
C ASN A 77 -10.51 0.14 7.51
N TRP A 78 -11.80 0.00 7.80
CA TRP A 78 -12.47 0.68 8.90
C TRP A 78 -13.45 -0.26 9.61
N LYS A 79 -12.93 -1.10 10.50
CA LYS A 79 -13.75 -2.00 11.31
C LYS A 79 -14.72 -1.19 12.18
N GLY A 80 -16.00 -1.55 12.16
CA GLY A 80 -17.06 -0.83 12.89
C GLY A 80 -17.45 0.54 12.29
N GLY A 81 -16.78 0.98 11.23
CA GLY A 81 -17.10 2.25 10.56
C GLY A 81 -18.34 2.17 9.65
N PRO A 82 -18.91 3.33 9.28
CA PRO A 82 -20.01 3.41 8.33
C PRO A 82 -19.58 2.86 6.96
N ARG A 83 -20.42 2.06 6.31
CA ARG A 83 -20.14 1.48 4.98
C ARG A 83 -20.40 2.49 3.85
N ASP A 84 -19.69 3.60 3.92
CA ASP A 84 -19.80 4.73 2.99
C ASP A 84 -18.40 5.19 2.57
N LEU A 85 -18.08 5.03 1.29
CA LEU A 85 -16.79 5.45 0.72
C LEU A 85 -16.59 6.96 0.84
N TRP A 86 -17.66 7.75 0.83
CA TRP A 86 -17.59 9.21 0.97
C TRP A 86 -17.19 9.67 2.36
N LYS A 87 -17.07 8.76 3.33
CA LYS A 87 -16.56 9.04 4.68
C LYS A 87 -15.15 8.49 4.92
N THR A 88 -14.50 7.97 3.87
CA THR A 88 -13.20 7.29 3.96
C THR A 88 -12.11 8.02 3.20
N ILE A 89 -10.86 7.85 3.61
CA ILE A 89 -9.72 8.16 2.73
C ILE A 89 -9.48 6.95 1.83
N ILE A 90 -9.47 7.18 0.52
CA ILE A 90 -9.21 6.12 -0.46
C ILE A 90 -7.71 6.13 -0.80
N GLN A 91 -7.08 4.96 -0.67
CA GLN A 91 -5.67 4.77 -0.95
C GLN A 91 -5.49 3.73 -2.06
N PHE A 92 -4.83 4.12 -3.14
CA PHE A 92 -4.44 3.22 -4.22
C PHE A 92 -3.09 2.57 -3.91
N ARG A 93 -2.98 1.26 -4.10
CA ARG A 93 -1.76 0.47 -3.92
C ARG A 93 -1.58 -0.48 -5.08
N ALA A 94 -0.34 -0.94 -5.28
CA ALA A 94 -0.03 -2.00 -6.23
C ALA A 94 -0.85 -3.28 -5.99
N SER A 95 -1.22 -3.56 -4.73
CA SER A 95 -1.99 -4.75 -4.38
C SER A 95 -3.51 -4.58 -4.36
N GLY A 96 -4.03 -3.34 -4.35
CA GLY A 96 -5.45 -3.09 -4.11
C GLY A 96 -5.81 -1.62 -3.83
N ILE A 97 -7.10 -1.33 -3.78
CA ILE A 97 -7.69 -0.08 -3.32
C ILE A 97 -8.12 -0.27 -1.85
N ARG A 98 -7.79 0.69 -0.99
CA ARG A 98 -8.12 0.62 0.45
C ARG A 98 -8.98 1.80 0.87
N ALA A 99 -10.08 1.52 1.55
CA ALA A 99 -10.92 2.52 2.19
C ALA A 99 -10.58 2.59 3.68
N LYS A 100 -9.91 3.66 4.10
CA LYS A 100 -9.45 3.85 5.49
C LYS A 100 -10.30 4.87 6.22
N ARG A 101 -10.34 4.77 7.56
CA ARG A 101 -10.95 5.79 8.42
C ARG A 101 -10.34 7.16 8.13
N ALA A 102 -11.17 8.22 8.15
CA ALA A 102 -10.74 9.58 7.83
C ALA A 102 -9.59 10.09 8.72
N SER A 103 -9.54 9.63 9.97
CA SER A 103 -8.52 10.01 10.95
C SER A 103 -7.25 9.15 10.92
N ALA A 104 -7.07 8.27 9.93
CA ALA A 104 -5.86 7.46 9.81
C ALA A 104 -5.01 7.98 8.66
N ALA A 105 -3.75 8.30 8.95
CA ALA A 105 -2.77 8.66 7.95
C ALA A 105 -2.56 7.50 6.95
N PRO A 106 -2.85 7.69 5.65
CA PRO A 106 -2.43 6.74 4.64
C PRO A 106 -0.90 6.78 4.51
N SER A 107 -0.21 5.63 4.52
CA SER A 107 1.20 5.62 4.11
C SER A 107 1.31 6.14 2.68
N LEU A 108 2.18 7.09 2.41
CA LEU A 108 2.45 7.55 1.05
C LEU A 108 3.27 6.48 0.31
N VAL A 109 3.06 6.32 -1.00
CA VAL A 109 3.82 5.36 -1.81
C VAL A 109 4.40 6.09 -3.00
N ALA A 110 5.73 6.12 -3.07
CA ALA A 110 6.45 6.95 -4.04
C ALA A 110 6.46 6.44 -5.49
N LEU A 111 5.81 5.30 -5.79
CA LEU A 111 5.97 4.64 -7.09
C LEU A 111 5.33 5.45 -8.23
N THR A 112 4.14 6.00 -8.01
CA THR A 112 3.41 6.77 -9.03
C THR A 112 2.52 7.84 -8.40
N THR A 113 2.19 8.90 -9.14
CA THR A 113 1.21 9.92 -8.71
C THR A 113 -0.21 9.38 -8.60
N SER A 114 -0.54 8.28 -9.29
CA SER A 114 -1.81 7.58 -9.12
C SER A 114 -1.99 6.93 -7.74
N GLN A 115 -0.96 6.96 -6.89
CA GLN A 115 -1.01 6.49 -5.50
C GLN A 115 -1.20 7.60 -4.46
N VAL A 116 -1.35 8.85 -4.91
CA VAL A 116 -1.79 9.93 -4.02
C VAL A 116 -3.18 9.58 -3.45
N PRO A 117 -3.37 9.67 -2.13
CA PRO A 117 -4.67 9.38 -1.52
C PRO A 117 -5.77 10.29 -2.07
N VAL A 118 -6.99 9.77 -2.16
CA VAL A 118 -8.18 10.53 -2.54
C VAL A 118 -9.00 10.85 -1.30
N ILE A 119 -9.52 12.07 -1.27
CA ILE A 119 -10.47 12.59 -0.29
C ILE A 119 -11.83 12.64 -1.00
N PRO A 120 -12.66 11.58 -0.90
CA PRO A 120 -13.86 11.45 -1.71
C PRO A 120 -14.85 12.57 -1.43
N TRP A 121 -15.09 12.95 -0.17
CA TRP A 121 -16.02 14.03 0.18
C TRP A 121 -15.66 15.39 -0.43
N GLU A 122 -14.40 15.60 -0.82
CA GLU A 122 -13.95 16.80 -1.54
C GLU A 122 -13.73 16.55 -3.05
N LYS A 123 -13.98 15.34 -3.53
CA LYS A 123 -13.84 14.92 -4.94
C LYS A 123 -12.45 15.24 -5.53
N ARG A 124 -11.40 15.16 -4.71
CA ARG A 124 -10.03 15.49 -5.11
C ARG A 124 -8.99 14.53 -4.53
N TYR A 125 -7.81 14.58 -5.11
CA TYR A 125 -6.61 14.02 -4.50
C TYR A 125 -6.13 14.88 -3.33
N MET A 126 -5.44 14.25 -2.40
CA MET A 126 -4.69 14.94 -1.36
C MET A 126 -3.59 15.80 -2.00
N THR A 127 -3.45 17.03 -1.53
CA THR A 127 -2.41 17.96 -1.98
C THR A 127 -1.04 17.53 -1.48
N MET A 128 0.04 17.95 -2.15
CA MET A 128 1.39 17.68 -1.66
C MET A 128 1.66 18.29 -0.27
N ARG A 129 0.99 19.40 0.05
CA ARG A 129 1.08 20.02 1.38
C ARG A 129 0.41 19.17 2.46
N GLU A 130 -0.75 18.59 2.19
CA GLU A 130 -1.40 17.63 3.08
C GLU A 130 -0.56 16.35 3.23
N CYS A 131 0.01 15.83 2.13
CA CYS A 131 0.95 14.73 2.16
C CYS A 131 2.19 15.05 3.02
N ALA A 132 2.73 16.26 2.94
CA ALA A 132 3.85 16.70 3.77
C ALA A 132 3.47 16.74 5.26
N ARG A 133 2.27 17.21 5.60
CA ARG A 133 1.75 17.16 6.97
C ARG A 133 1.63 15.72 7.49
N LEU A 134 1.24 14.75 6.66
CA LEU A 134 1.23 13.33 7.06
C LEU A 134 2.63 12.79 7.42
N GLN A 135 3.68 13.40 6.88
CA GLN A 135 5.08 13.06 7.18
C GLN A 135 5.69 13.96 8.26
N SER A 136 4.87 14.73 8.99
CA SER A 136 5.32 15.72 9.98
C SER A 136 6.26 16.78 9.38
N MET A 137 6.05 17.10 8.11
CA MET A 137 6.81 18.08 7.33
C MET A 137 5.91 19.22 6.83
N GLY A 138 4.84 19.53 7.56
CA GLY A 138 3.85 20.54 7.18
C GLY A 138 4.44 21.93 6.98
N ASP A 139 5.44 22.27 7.78
CA ASP A 139 6.08 23.59 7.85
C ASP A 139 7.29 23.74 6.92
N LEU A 140 7.62 22.70 6.12
CA LEU A 140 8.63 22.83 5.07
C LEU A 140 8.22 23.95 4.12
N ARG A 141 9.03 25.00 4.02
CA ARG A 141 8.76 26.13 3.12
C ARG A 141 8.66 25.67 1.68
N GLU A 142 9.67 24.89 1.26
CA GLU A 142 9.80 24.42 -0.12
C GLU A 142 9.45 22.95 -0.27
N LEU A 143 8.78 22.62 -1.37
CA LEU A 143 8.64 21.27 -1.90
C LEU A 143 9.15 21.28 -3.34
N PRO A 144 9.57 20.13 -3.90
CA PRO A 144 9.90 20.06 -5.31
C PRO A 144 8.78 20.65 -6.18
N SER A 145 9.16 21.44 -7.19
CA SER A 145 8.21 22.21 -8.01
C SER A 145 7.22 21.33 -8.78
N SER A 146 7.63 20.12 -9.18
CA SER A 146 6.73 19.15 -9.81
C SER A 146 6.02 18.29 -8.77
N GLN A 147 4.71 18.11 -8.94
CA GLN A 147 3.91 17.24 -8.06
C GLN A 147 4.45 15.80 -8.00
N THR A 148 4.93 15.28 -9.13
CA THR A 148 5.54 13.94 -9.20
C THR A 148 6.79 13.84 -8.34
N ALA A 149 7.71 14.83 -8.42
CA ALA A 149 8.92 14.83 -7.61
C ALA A 149 8.59 15.01 -6.11
N ALA A 150 7.65 15.92 -5.79
CA ALA A 150 7.22 16.13 -4.41
C ALA A 150 6.60 14.86 -3.82
N HIS A 151 5.71 14.20 -4.55
CA HIS A 151 5.11 12.93 -4.12
C HIS A 151 6.16 11.84 -3.94
N LYS A 152 7.12 11.73 -4.87
CA LYS A 152 8.22 10.75 -4.76
C LYS A 152 9.08 11.01 -3.53
N ALA A 153 9.43 12.26 -3.26
CA ALA A 153 10.21 12.65 -2.08
C ALA A 153 9.44 12.32 -0.79
N LEU A 154 8.20 12.76 -0.67
CA LEU A 154 7.35 12.54 0.51
C LEU A 154 6.97 11.06 0.71
N GLY A 155 6.82 10.30 -0.38
CA GLY A 155 6.51 8.87 -0.35
C GLY A 155 7.68 7.99 0.08
N ASN A 156 8.92 8.44 -0.14
CA ASN A 156 10.13 7.74 0.29
C ASN A 156 10.66 8.26 1.64
N ALA A 157 10.18 9.41 2.10
CA ALA A 157 10.57 9.96 3.37
C ALA A 157 10.04 9.11 4.54
N VAL A 158 10.85 9.05 5.60
CA VAL A 158 10.39 8.61 6.91
C VAL A 158 9.72 9.80 7.60
N ASN A 159 8.64 9.55 8.33
CA ASN A 159 7.96 10.59 9.10
C ASN A 159 8.95 11.25 10.10
N VAL A 160 8.97 12.58 10.13
CA VAL A 160 9.97 13.36 10.90
C VAL A 160 9.88 13.12 12.40
N ASP A 161 8.67 13.04 12.95
CA ASP A 161 8.50 12.80 14.39
C ASP A 161 8.99 11.41 14.78
N VAL A 162 8.77 10.41 13.90
CA VAL A 162 9.26 9.04 14.11
C VAL A 162 10.78 9.00 14.14
N ILE A 163 11.47 9.63 13.17
CA ILE A 163 12.93 9.61 13.16
C ILE A 163 13.52 10.43 14.32
N ALA A 164 12.85 11.52 14.74
CA ALA A 164 13.25 12.29 15.92
C ALA A 164 13.16 11.45 17.20
N ALA A 165 12.09 10.66 17.37
CA ALA A 165 11.95 9.76 18.51
C ALA A 165 13.03 8.66 18.52
N VAL A 166 13.33 8.07 17.37
CA VAL A 166 14.43 7.08 17.22
C VAL A 166 15.78 7.72 17.55
N ALA A 167 16.07 8.90 17.01
CA ALA A 167 17.32 9.61 17.25
C ALA A 167 17.49 9.96 18.74
N LYS A 168 16.42 10.37 19.43
CA LYS A 168 16.46 10.63 20.87
C LYS A 168 16.89 9.39 21.66
N ALA A 169 16.28 8.24 21.37
CA ALA A 169 16.58 6.99 22.06
C ALA A 169 17.99 6.44 21.78
N LEU A 170 18.54 6.70 20.58
CA LEU A 170 19.85 6.16 20.18
C LEU A 170 21.02 7.10 20.45
N ILE A 171 20.80 8.41 20.36
CA ILE A 171 21.86 9.42 20.42
C ILE A 171 21.81 10.15 21.75
N MET A 172 20.63 10.60 22.19
CA MET A 172 20.51 11.50 23.34
C MET A 172 20.54 10.76 24.68
N ASP A 173 20.00 9.53 24.75
CA ASP A 173 20.10 8.68 25.95
C ASP A 173 21.50 8.06 26.13
N ASN A 174 22.37 8.17 25.12
CA ASN A 174 23.74 7.65 25.11
C ASN A 174 24.81 8.74 25.35
N VAL A 175 24.42 10.00 25.58
CA VAL A 175 25.37 11.10 25.88
C VAL A 175 26.06 10.92 27.26
N GLY A 176 25.73 9.86 27.99
CA GLY A 176 26.41 9.45 29.23
C GLY A 176 26.95 8.02 29.26
N ASP A 177 26.94 7.26 28.14
CA ASP A 177 27.46 5.89 28.13
C ASP A 177 28.96 5.87 27.78
N PRO A 178 29.86 5.54 28.74
CA PRO A 178 31.31 5.59 28.54
C PRO A 178 31.82 4.66 27.42
N LYS A 179 31.03 3.67 26.97
CA LYS A 179 31.42 2.77 25.87
C LYS A 179 31.36 3.40 24.48
N ILE A 180 30.57 4.47 24.30
CA ILE A 180 30.44 5.16 23.01
C ILE A 180 31.46 6.31 22.90
N ALA A 181 31.75 7.00 24.02
CA ALA A 181 32.80 8.03 24.08
C ALA A 181 34.17 7.48 23.64
N MET A 182 34.51 6.25 24.07
CA MET A 182 35.76 5.61 23.66
C MET A 182 35.85 5.30 22.16
N ARG A 183 34.74 5.12 21.42
CA ARG A 183 34.80 4.85 19.96
C ARG A 183 35.06 6.11 19.12
N GLY A 184 34.72 7.30 19.65
CA GLY A 184 34.98 8.57 18.96
C GLY A 184 36.43 9.04 19.07
N GLU A 185 37.14 8.67 20.14
CA GLU A 185 38.56 9.01 20.31
C GLU A 185 39.49 8.16 19.45
N VAL A 186 39.19 6.86 19.25
CA VAL A 186 40.05 6.00 18.41
C VAL A 186 40.02 6.41 16.93
N ALA A 187 38.93 7.00 16.44
CA ALA A 187 38.82 7.42 15.05
C ALA A 187 39.60 8.72 14.74
N ASN A 188 39.84 9.57 15.75
CA ASN A 188 40.60 10.83 15.59
C ASN A 188 42.11 10.66 15.87
N ALA A 189 42.54 9.52 16.41
CA ALA A 189 43.96 9.26 16.69
C ALA A 189 44.77 8.87 15.43
N ASP A 190 44.10 8.47 14.35
CA ASP A 190 44.76 8.00 13.11
C ASP A 190 45.05 9.13 12.09
N GLU A 191 44.65 10.39 12.33
CA GLU A 191 44.90 11.51 11.41
C GLU A 191 46.18 12.33 11.71
N HIS A 192 46.98 11.96 12.73
CA HIS A 192 48.21 12.70 13.09
C HIS A 192 49.54 11.95 12.91
N LEU A 193 49.56 10.88 12.11
CA LEU A 193 50.79 10.18 11.70
C LEU A 193 50.95 10.20 10.16
N ALA A 194 51.06 11.38 9.59
CA ALA A 194 51.62 11.59 8.26
C ALA A 194 52.24 12.99 8.17
N ALA A 195 53.47 13.12 8.67
CA ALA A 195 54.41 14.20 8.37
C ALA A 195 55.74 13.56 7.96
#